data_AF-A0A392PNI8-F1
#
_entry.id   AF-A0A392PNI8-F1
#
_cell.length_a   1.000
_cell.length_b   1.000
_cell.length_c   1.000
_cell.angle_alpha   90.00
_cell.angle_beta   90.00
_cell.angle_gamma   90.00
#
_symmetry.space_group_name_H-M   'P 1'
#
loop_
_entity.id
_entity.type
_entity.pdbx_description
1 polymer ?
#
loop_
_entity_poly.entity_id
_entity_poly.type
_entity_poly.pdbx_seq_one_letter_code
_entity_poly.pdbx_strand_id
1 'polypeptide(L)'
;MPLDSIDPSLAIGFYCRDKDDFDDFCSRASKLAEESNGAPLFTVAQSRSLPMQVTSNSVSSDNTRFEEEDSLGMNLVNDAGTNEDDWQFL
;
A
#
# COMPACT_ATOMS: atom_id res chain seq x y z
N MET A 1 29.50 -9.03 -14.59
CA MET A 1 28.32 -8.62 -15.36
C MET A 1 28.09 -7.13 -15.13
N PRO A 2 27.86 -6.34 -16.18
CA PRO A 2 27.30 -4.99 -16.06
C PRO A 2 25.90 -5.02 -15.42
N LEU A 3 25.52 -3.96 -14.70
CA LEU A 3 24.16 -3.83 -14.16
C LEU A 3 23.10 -3.89 -15.27
N ASP A 4 23.40 -3.29 -16.42
CA ASP A 4 22.50 -3.23 -17.58
C ASP A 4 22.27 -4.60 -18.26
N SER A 5 23.00 -5.64 -17.83
CA SER A 5 22.83 -7.02 -18.30
C SER A 5 22.02 -7.89 -17.34
N ILE A 6 21.59 -7.35 -16.20
CA ILE A 6 20.79 -8.06 -15.22
C ILE A 6 19.36 -8.19 -15.74
N ASP A 7 18.77 -9.37 -15.60
CA ASP A 7 17.35 -9.59 -15.91
C ASP A 7 16.47 -8.72 -14.99
N PRO A 8 15.51 -7.94 -15.53
CA PRO A 8 14.67 -7.08 -14.71
C PRO A 8 13.77 -7.82 -13.71
N SER A 9 13.51 -9.12 -13.90
CA SER A 9 12.74 -9.94 -12.97
C SER A 9 13.61 -10.35 -11.77
N LEU A 10 13.54 -9.54 -10.71
CA LEU A 10 14.34 -9.73 -9.50
C LEU A 10 13.48 -9.85 -8.25
N ALA A 11 13.93 -10.69 -7.32
CA ALA A 11 13.48 -10.69 -5.94
C ALA A 11 14.66 -10.30 -5.05
N ILE A 12 14.46 -9.32 -4.17
CA ILE A 12 15.47 -8.83 -3.23
C ILE A 12 15.05 -9.23 -1.82
N GLY A 13 15.91 -9.97 -1.12
CA GLY A 13 15.68 -10.37 0.26
C GLY A 13 16.49 -9.52 1.23
N PHE A 14 15.85 -9.08 2.32
CA PHE A 14 16.51 -8.42 3.45
C PHE A 14 16.34 -9.30 4.69
N TYR A 15 17.42 -9.45 5.46
CA TYR A 15 17.39 -10.19 6.72
C TYR A 15 17.40 -9.22 7.89
N CYS A 16 16.38 -9.31 8.74
CA CYS A 16 16.31 -8.62 10.02
C CYS A 16 16.30 -9.69 11.11
N ARG A 17 17.30 -9.70 12.00
CA ARG A 17 17.38 -10.71 13.06
C ARG A 17 16.28 -10.52 14.09
N ASP A 18 16.02 -9.27 14.42
CA ASP A 18 15.08 -8.85 15.44
C ASP A 18 14.32 -7.59 14.99
N LYS A 19 13.54 -7.04 15.92
CA LYS A 19 12.72 -5.85 15.67
C LYS A 19 13.57 -4.60 15.41
N ASP A 20 14.70 -4.45 16.09
CA ASP A 20 15.53 -3.24 15.96
C ASP A 20 16.15 -3.20 14.56
N ASP A 21 16.59 -4.35 14.03
CA ASP A 21 17.03 -4.48 12.64
C ASP A 21 15.93 -4.10 11.64
N PHE A 22 14.68 -4.52 11.91
CA PHE A 22 13.54 -4.20 11.05
C PHE A 22 13.20 -2.69 11.08
N ASP A 23 13.22 -2.08 12.27
CA ASP A 23 12.97 -0.65 12.42
C ASP A 23 14.07 0.19 11.73
N ASP A 24 15.34 -0.24 11.81
CA ASP A 24 16.45 0.35 11.05
C ASP A 24 16.28 0.18 9.53
N PHE A 25 15.85 -1.01 9.07
CA PHE A 25 15.53 -1.23 7.66
C PHE A 25 14.43 -0.27 7.18
N CYS A 26 13.35 -0.10 7.93
CA CYS A 26 12.28 0.85 7.60
C CYS A 26 12.82 2.28 7.47
N SER A 27 13.64 2.74 8.44
CA SER A 27 14.25 4.07 8.42
C SER A 27 15.11 4.31 7.17
N ARG A 28 15.95 3.33 6.82
CA ARG A 28 16.80 3.41 5.61
C ARG A 28 15.99 3.37 4.33
N ALA A 29 14.94 2.56 4.26
CA ALA A 29 14.06 2.48 3.09
C ALA A 29 13.27 3.78 2.87
N SER A 30 12.78 4.41 3.94
CA SER A 30 12.12 5.72 3.86
C SER A 30 13.07 6.79 3.34
N LYS A 31 14.30 6.84 3.86
CA LYS A 31 15.33 7.77 3.37
C LYS A 31 15.66 7.53 1.89
N LEU A 32 15.77 6.28 1.45
CA LEU A 32 16.01 5.93 0.05
C LEU A 32 14.90 6.47 -0.87
N ALA A 33 13.64 6.40 -0.43
CA ALA A 33 12.53 6.95 -1.19
C ALA A 33 12.63 8.48 -1.35
N GLU A 34 13.01 9.20 -0.29
CA GLU A 34 13.23 10.66 -0.33
C GLU A 34 14.38 11.06 -1.27
N GLU A 35 15.47 10.29 -1.30
CA GLU A 35 16.65 10.56 -2.12
C GLU A 35 16.53 10.07 -3.58
N SER A 36 15.51 9.25 -3.89
CA SER A 36 15.34 8.59 -5.18
C SER A 36 14.80 9.46 -6.32
N ASN A 37 14.52 10.75 -6.07
CA ASN A 37 13.88 11.67 -7.04
C ASN A 37 12.60 11.09 -7.69
N GLY A 38 11.81 10.33 -6.93
CA GLY A 38 10.52 9.80 -7.35
C GLY A 38 10.54 8.43 -8.02
N ALA A 39 11.70 7.76 -8.11
CA ALA A 39 11.80 6.41 -8.69
C ALA A 39 12.47 5.39 -7.75
N PRO A 40 11.97 5.17 -6.52
CA PRO A 40 12.49 4.12 -5.66
C PRO A 40 12.03 2.74 -6.15
N LEU A 41 12.91 1.73 -6.09
CA LEU A 41 12.57 0.35 -6.47
C LEU A 41 11.48 -0.27 -5.60
N PHE A 42 11.39 0.14 -4.34
CA PHE A 42 10.36 -0.25 -3.39
C PHE A 42 10.15 0.87 -2.37
N THR A 43 9.02 0.83 -1.66
CA THR A 43 8.71 1.77 -0.58
C THR A 43 8.21 1.03 0.66
N VAL A 44 8.32 1.67 1.82
CA VAL A 44 7.75 1.18 3.08
C VAL A 44 6.61 2.11 3.47
N ALA A 45 5.47 1.52 3.86
CA ALA A 45 4.31 2.25 4.36
C ALA A 45 4.06 1.89 5.82
N GLN A 46 3.69 2.86 6.65
CA GLN A 46 3.38 2.64 8.07
C GLN A 46 2.08 1.85 8.27
N SER A 47 1.13 2.04 7.36
CA SER A 47 -0.16 1.35 7.35
C SER A 47 -0.54 1.01 5.92
N ARG A 48 -1.30 -0.07 5.74
CA ARG A 48 -1.90 -0.40 4.45
C ARG A 48 -2.81 0.75 4.01
N SER A 49 -2.55 1.32 2.84
CA SER A 49 -3.50 2.21 2.19
C SER A 49 -4.73 1.38 1.82
N LEU A 50 -5.89 1.79 2.33
CA LEU A 50 -7.14 1.24 1.83
C LEU A 50 -7.36 1.80 0.42
N PRO A 51 -7.78 0.96 -0.54
CA PRO A 51 -8.11 1.46 -1.87
C PRO A 51 -9.18 2.54 -1.73
N MET A 52 -8.95 3.70 -2.36
CA MET A 52 -9.97 4.73 -2.47
C MET A 52 -11.24 4.10 -3.06
N GLN A 53 -12.35 4.20 -2.33
CA GLN A 53 -13.65 3.92 -2.90
C GLN A 53 -13.86 4.93 -4.04
N VAL A 54 -13.79 4.45 -5.27
CA VAL A 54 -14.13 5.27 -6.44
C VAL A 54 -15.64 5.43 -6.42
N THR A 55 -16.13 6.48 -5.77
CA THR A 55 -17.53 6.91 -5.93
C THR A 55 -17.66 7.45 -7.35
N SER A 56 -18.08 6.61 -8.28
CA SER A 56 -18.45 7.02 -9.63
C SER A 56 -19.77 7.78 -9.58
N ASN A 57 -19.76 9.03 -9.08
CA ASN A 57 -20.91 9.91 -9.19
C ASN A 57 -20.95 10.49 -10.61
N SER A 58 -21.51 9.70 -11.53
CA SER A 58 -22.16 10.23 -12.73
C SER A 58 -23.47 10.88 -12.28
N VAL A 59 -23.48 12.20 -12.11
CA VAL A 59 -24.51 13.12 -12.65
C VAL A 59 -24.15 14.57 -12.28
N SER A 60 -24.04 15.41 -13.31
CA SER A 60 -24.07 16.87 -13.19
C SER A 60 -25.37 17.32 -12.51
N SER A 61 -25.29 18.20 -11.50
CA SER A 61 -26.01 19.48 -11.49
C SER A 61 -25.79 20.24 -10.18
N ASP A 62 -25.81 21.55 -10.36
CA ASP A 62 -25.57 22.68 -9.48
C ASP A 62 -26.41 22.75 -8.18
N ASN A 63 -25.89 23.53 -7.23
CA ASN A 63 -26.48 24.15 -6.03
C ASN A 63 -26.42 23.49 -4.62
N THR A 64 -25.62 24.16 -3.76
CA THR A 64 -26.03 24.77 -2.47
C THR A 64 -26.10 23.93 -1.18
N ARG A 65 -25.26 24.37 -0.21
CA ARG A 65 -25.41 24.42 1.26
C ARG A 65 -24.79 23.32 2.13
N PHE A 66 -24.02 23.82 3.10
CA PHE A 66 -23.54 23.25 4.37
C PHE A 66 -24.49 22.22 5.01
N GLU A 67 -23.92 21.21 5.68
CA GLU A 67 -24.01 20.93 7.13
C GLU A 67 -23.14 19.68 7.45
N GLU A 68 -22.48 19.70 8.61
CA GLU A 68 -21.79 18.57 9.22
C GLU A 68 -22.82 17.53 9.71
N GLU A 69 -22.69 16.27 9.28
CA GLU A 69 -23.12 15.11 10.07
C GLU A 69 -22.48 13.86 9.48
N ASP A 70 -21.49 13.27 10.17
CA ASP A 70 -21.24 11.84 9.99
C ASP A 70 -21.00 11.20 11.35
N SER A 71 -22.11 10.84 11.98
CA SER A 71 -22.18 9.81 12.99
C SER A 71 -23.06 8.69 12.44
N LEU A 72 -22.78 7.48 12.92
CA LEU A 72 -23.51 6.23 12.72
C LEU A 72 -23.06 5.48 11.44
N GLY A 73 -22.07 4.59 11.52
CA GLY A 73 -22.19 3.36 12.28
C GLY A 73 -22.93 2.31 11.45
N MET A 74 -22.18 1.48 10.72
CA MET A 74 -22.74 0.26 10.15
C MET A 74 -21.81 -0.91 10.45
N ASN A 75 -22.14 -1.62 11.53
CA ASN A 75 -21.75 -3.02 11.69
C ASN A 75 -22.45 -3.83 10.60
N LEU A 76 -21.67 -4.48 9.73
CA LEU A 76 -22.12 -5.62 8.94
C LEU A 76 -21.25 -6.82 9.35
N VAL A 77 -21.88 -7.67 10.14
CA VAL A 77 -21.41 -9.00 10.52
C VAL A 77 -21.81 -9.98 9.40
N ASN A 78 -21.00 -11.05 9.23
CA ASN A 78 -21.22 -12.25 8.38
C ASN A 78 -20.97 -12.07 6.87
N ASP A 79 -20.38 -13.01 6.12
CA ASP A 79 -19.89 -14.39 6.34
C ASP A 79 -19.10 -14.81 5.07
N ALA A 80 -18.18 -15.76 5.23
CA ALA A 80 -17.57 -16.63 4.22
C ALA A 80 -16.82 -16.02 3.01
N GLY A 81 -15.49 -16.14 3.05
CA GLY A 81 -14.62 -16.02 1.88
C GLY A 81 -13.15 -16.11 2.24
N THR A 82 -12.68 -17.29 2.65
CA THR A 82 -11.25 -17.63 2.69
C THR A 82 -10.66 -17.40 1.30
N ASN A 83 -10.00 -16.26 1.11
CA ASN A 83 -9.18 -16.00 -0.07
C ASN A 83 -7.72 -15.85 0.37
N GLU A 84 -7.32 -16.86 1.13
CA GLU A 84 -5.93 -17.23 1.36
C GLU A 84 -5.61 -18.31 0.32
N ASP A 85 -4.50 -18.15 -0.41
CA ASP A 85 -3.83 -19.17 -1.25
C ASP A 85 -3.92 -19.14 -2.79
N ASP A 86 -4.22 -18.01 -3.43
CA ASP A 86 -3.99 -17.91 -4.91
C ASP A 86 -2.51 -17.75 -5.30
N TRP A 87 -1.59 -17.56 -4.34
CA TRP A 87 -0.13 -17.57 -4.59
C TRP A 87 0.51 -18.96 -4.50
N GLN A 88 -0.22 -20.00 -4.05
CA GLN A 88 0.35 -21.34 -3.85
C GLN A 88 0.27 -22.26 -5.08
N PHE A 89 -0.26 -21.78 -6.21
CA PHE A 89 -0.46 -22.57 -7.44
C PHE A 89 0.41 -22.15 -8.63
N LEU A 90 1.54 -21.50 -8.38
CA LEU A 90 2.57 -21.19 -9.40
C LEU A 90 3.76 -22.14 -9.32
#